data_AF-A0A7V3Y107-F1
#
_entry.id   AF-A0A7V3Y107-F1
#
_cell.length_a   1.000
_cell.length_b   1.000
_cell.length_c   1.000
_cell.angle_alpha   90.00
_cell.angle_beta   90.00
_cell.angle_gamma   90.00
#
_symmetry.space_group_name_H-M   'P 1'
#
loop_
_entity.id
_entity.type
_entity.pdbx_description
1 polymer ?
#
loop_
_entity_poly.entity_id
_entity_poly.type
_entity_poly.pdbx_seq_one_letter_code
_entity_poly.pdbx_strand_id
1 'polypeptide(L)'
;MPEIDDFSFDDDLFKLDDEIEEKKQKVTDKIQKPDEYIDDFKPEKESTDTIHKRSSRDFHPDMDALLITAQSSMIIEGMKKYTERDFSSGNLPIYLEALNGVNLYIKILDRNPKNYHKLKAVINADPDCQEVENIAFNLYKKIFGNEPESDQEKLVAFEKFSALFKDAVNRATIATSMKDIKKYFLLSGGLDEIKVSQLVASNDQELKKDISNLQRYIALGLAYIQKGNVEIIKGLRGRDLNNYVVRGSQLLAYYYKLIKNERLADYYARINSIYSKYFVVKD
;
A
#
# COMPACT_ATOMS: atom_id res chain seq x y z
N MET A 1 33.75 -21.75 11.24
CA MET A 1 32.75 -21.23 10.29
C MET A 1 31.47 -21.98 10.52
N PRO A 2 30.40 -21.31 10.93
CA PRO A 2 29.03 -21.76 10.72
C PRO A 2 28.26 -20.79 9.81
N GLU A 3 27.16 -21.31 9.28
CA GLU A 3 26.49 -20.96 8.04
C GLU A 3 25.67 -19.67 8.12
N ILE A 4 25.59 -19.00 6.97
CA ILE A 4 24.81 -17.79 6.73
C ILE A 4 23.37 -18.25 6.51
N ASP A 5 22.49 -18.04 7.49
CA ASP A 5 21.05 -18.15 7.27
C ASP A 5 20.58 -16.93 6.47
N ASP A 6 20.14 -17.23 5.25
CA ASP A 6 19.47 -16.34 4.32
C ASP A 6 18.23 -15.71 4.97
N PHE A 7 18.29 -14.40 5.21
CA PHE A 7 17.09 -13.61 5.47
C PHE A 7 16.31 -13.46 4.17
N SER A 8 15.26 -14.27 3.96
CA SER A 8 14.30 -14.06 2.86
C SER A 8 13.44 -12.84 3.18
N PHE A 9 13.71 -11.72 2.52
CA PHE A 9 13.06 -10.42 2.77
C PHE A 9 11.79 -10.16 1.93
N ASP A 10 11.30 -11.13 1.15
CA ASP A 10 10.35 -10.85 0.07
C ASP A 10 8.86 -11.11 0.34
N ASP A 11 8.45 -11.80 1.41
CA ASP A 11 7.03 -12.23 1.53
C ASP A 11 6.20 -11.67 2.70
N ASP A 12 6.78 -10.93 3.65
CA ASP A 12 6.03 -10.44 4.84
C ASP A 12 5.69 -8.93 4.80
N LEU A 13 5.86 -8.26 3.65
CA LEU A 13 5.60 -6.82 3.51
C LEU A 13 4.09 -6.46 3.42
N PHE A 14 3.18 -7.44 3.35
CA PHE A 14 1.75 -7.22 3.07
C PHE A 14 0.76 -7.88 4.05
N LYS A 15 1.16 -8.20 5.29
CA LYS A 15 0.19 -8.59 6.34
C LYS A 15 -0.38 -7.38 7.08
N LEU A 16 -1.05 -6.49 6.36
CA LEU A 16 -1.90 -5.45 6.94
C LEU A 16 -3.33 -5.69 6.43
N ASP A 17 -4.10 -6.46 7.23
CA ASP A 17 -5.57 -6.39 7.44
C ASP A 17 -6.30 -7.72 7.75
N ASP A 18 -5.61 -8.86 7.93
CA ASP A 18 -6.28 -10.17 8.14
C ASP A 18 -6.53 -10.61 9.61
N GLU A 19 -6.47 -9.70 10.59
CA GLU A 19 -6.84 -10.03 11.99
C GLU A 19 -8.13 -9.30 12.42
N ILE A 20 -9.25 -9.67 11.80
CA ILE A 20 -10.56 -9.59 12.47
C ILE A 20 -10.84 -10.99 13.04
N GLU A 21 -10.61 -11.13 14.35
CA GLU A 21 -10.91 -12.33 15.13
C GLU A 21 -12.36 -12.82 14.89
N GLU A 22 -12.53 -13.91 14.15
CA GLU A 22 -13.75 -14.72 14.18
C GLU A 22 -13.89 -15.41 15.56
N LYS A 23 -14.49 -14.73 16.53
CA LYS A 23 -15.04 -15.42 17.71
C LYS A 23 -16.39 -16.06 17.36
N LYS A 24 -16.31 -17.31 16.91
CA LYS A 24 -17.44 -18.25 16.83
C LYS A 24 -18.03 -18.48 18.22
N GLN A 25 -19.14 -17.82 18.55
CA GLN A 25 -20.04 -18.28 19.60
C GLN A 25 -21.19 -19.08 18.99
N LYS A 26 -21.13 -20.39 19.17
CA LYS A 26 -22.27 -21.29 19.04
C LYS A 26 -23.27 -20.95 20.13
N VAL A 27 -24.47 -20.52 19.75
CA VAL A 27 -25.64 -20.55 20.64
C VAL A 27 -26.66 -21.50 20.01
N THR A 28 -26.65 -22.73 20.49
CA THR A 28 -27.81 -23.61 20.50
C THR A 28 -28.82 -23.03 21.49
N ASP A 29 -30.06 -22.81 21.07
CA ASP A 29 -31.22 -23.07 21.92
C ASP A 29 -32.48 -23.35 21.08
N LYS A 30 -33.09 -24.49 21.40
CA LYS A 30 -34.46 -24.88 21.00
C LYS A 30 -35.43 -24.06 21.85
N ILE A 31 -36.58 -23.62 21.32
CA ILE A 31 -37.89 -23.57 22.02
C ILE A 31 -39.01 -23.21 21.01
N GLN A 32 -39.89 -24.21 20.80
CA GLN A 32 -41.37 -24.23 20.69
C GLN A 32 -42.15 -23.14 19.92
N LYS A 33 -42.98 -23.61 18.97
CA LYS A 33 -44.23 -22.97 18.49
C LYS A 33 -45.34 -23.04 19.56
N PRO A 34 -46.38 -22.19 19.47
CA PRO A 34 -47.68 -22.71 19.03
C PRO A 34 -48.46 -21.80 18.05
N ASP A 35 -49.46 -22.42 17.42
CA ASP A 35 -50.33 -21.96 16.32
C ASP A 35 -51.46 -21.00 16.74
N GLU A 36 -51.96 -20.18 15.80
CA GLU A 36 -53.40 -19.81 15.67
C GLU A 36 -53.72 -19.29 14.24
N TYR A 37 -54.84 -19.77 13.66
CA TYR A 37 -55.39 -19.56 12.30
C TYR A 37 -56.01 -18.14 12.10
N ILE A 38 -56.21 -17.58 10.88
CA ILE A 38 -57.35 -17.79 9.95
C ILE A 38 -57.10 -17.02 8.61
N ASP A 39 -57.62 -17.60 7.49
CA ASP A 39 -57.98 -17.11 6.13
C ASP A 39 -57.78 -15.62 5.74
N ASP A 40 -57.46 -15.21 4.50
CA ASP A 40 -57.95 -15.69 3.19
C ASP A 40 -57.13 -15.04 2.04
N PHE A 41 -57.31 -15.53 0.80
CA PHE A 41 -56.83 -15.05 -0.53
C PHE A 41 -55.73 -15.87 -1.24
N LYS A 42 -56.19 -16.71 -2.18
CA LYS A 42 -55.49 -17.13 -3.42
C LYS A 42 -55.51 -15.95 -4.43
N PRO A 43 -54.58 -15.81 -5.40
CA PRO A 43 -54.17 -16.93 -6.26
C PRO A 43 -52.72 -16.90 -6.86
N GLU A 44 -52.46 -17.96 -7.63
CA GLU A 44 -51.50 -18.07 -8.75
C GLU A 44 -50.05 -18.54 -8.53
N LYS A 45 -49.88 -19.82 -8.90
CA LYS A 45 -48.81 -20.42 -9.73
C LYS A 45 -47.35 -20.19 -9.34
N GLU A 46 -46.81 -21.27 -8.77
CA GLU A 46 -45.43 -21.76 -8.89
C GLU A 46 -44.57 -21.06 -9.97
N SER A 47 -43.66 -20.21 -9.52
CA SER A 47 -42.31 -20.18 -10.07
C SER A 47 -41.37 -20.62 -8.96
N THR A 48 -40.72 -21.75 -9.16
CA THR A 48 -39.70 -22.31 -8.28
C THR A 48 -38.51 -21.36 -8.18
N ASP A 49 -38.57 -20.42 -7.24
CA ASP A 49 -37.38 -19.72 -6.78
C ASP A 49 -36.58 -20.69 -5.91
N THR A 50 -35.74 -21.47 -6.57
CA THR A 50 -34.57 -22.04 -5.90
C THR A 50 -33.78 -20.86 -5.34
N ILE A 51 -33.88 -20.64 -4.04
CA ILE A 51 -33.05 -19.70 -3.29
C ILE A 51 -31.61 -20.23 -3.40
N HIS A 52 -30.94 -19.90 -4.49
CA HIS A 52 -29.50 -20.04 -4.58
C HIS A 52 -28.90 -19.06 -3.57
N LYS A 53 -28.25 -19.59 -2.54
CA LYS A 53 -27.32 -18.81 -1.72
C LYS A 53 -26.32 -18.17 -2.68
N ARG A 54 -26.40 -16.83 -2.82
CA ARG A 54 -25.50 -16.02 -3.65
C ARG A 54 -24.06 -16.43 -3.34
N SER A 55 -23.38 -16.95 -4.36
CA SER A 55 -21.96 -17.24 -4.29
C SER A 55 -21.19 -15.98 -4.67
N SER A 56 -19.97 -15.81 -4.16
CA SER A 56 -19.06 -14.74 -4.59
C SER A 56 -18.71 -14.77 -6.09
N ARG A 57 -19.16 -15.79 -6.83
CA ARG A 57 -19.04 -15.91 -8.29
C ARG A 57 -20.13 -15.13 -9.05
N ASP A 58 -21.16 -14.65 -8.36
CA ASP A 58 -22.35 -13.99 -8.94
C ASP A 58 -22.36 -12.46 -8.79
N PHE A 59 -21.25 -11.83 -8.37
CA PHE A 59 -21.15 -10.37 -8.44
C PHE A 59 -21.37 -9.93 -9.89
N HIS A 60 -22.44 -9.15 -10.11
CA HIS A 60 -22.87 -8.76 -11.44
C HIS A 60 -21.84 -7.79 -12.06
N PRO A 61 -21.61 -7.86 -13.40
CA PRO A 61 -20.79 -6.91 -14.14
C PRO A 61 -21.10 -5.44 -13.80
N ASP A 62 -22.32 -5.12 -13.37
CA ASP A 62 -22.74 -3.77 -12.98
C ASP A 62 -22.01 -3.24 -11.73
N MET A 63 -21.67 -4.10 -10.76
CA MET A 63 -20.93 -3.66 -9.57
C MET A 63 -19.45 -3.45 -9.89
N ASP A 64 -18.83 -4.36 -10.63
CA ASP A 64 -17.44 -4.20 -11.07
C ASP A 64 -17.30 -2.98 -12.00
N ALA A 65 -18.26 -2.77 -12.91
CA ALA A 65 -18.37 -1.59 -13.76
C ALA A 65 -18.42 -0.29 -12.94
N LEU A 66 -19.29 -0.24 -11.94
CA LEU A 66 -19.40 0.93 -11.07
C LEU A 66 -18.09 1.20 -10.31
N LEU A 67 -17.43 0.14 -9.82
CA LEU A 67 -16.18 0.26 -9.08
C LEU A 67 -15.02 0.73 -9.97
N ILE A 68 -14.87 0.17 -11.18
CA ILE A 68 -13.79 0.60 -12.09
C ILE A 68 -13.98 2.03 -12.58
N THR A 69 -15.23 2.45 -12.84
CA THR A 69 -15.56 3.81 -13.24
C THR A 69 -15.39 4.80 -12.08
N ALA A 70 -15.73 4.41 -10.85
CA ALA A 70 -15.49 5.27 -9.69
C ALA A 70 -13.99 5.47 -9.42
N GLN A 71 -13.17 4.44 -9.67
CA GLN A 71 -11.73 4.44 -9.37
C GLN A 71 -10.87 4.98 -10.52
N SER A 72 -11.36 5.02 -11.76
CA SER A 72 -10.60 5.45 -12.94
C SER A 72 -10.05 6.88 -12.80
N SER A 73 -10.88 7.81 -12.32
CA SER A 73 -10.48 9.19 -12.05
C SER A 73 -9.31 9.31 -11.05
N MET A 74 -9.32 8.51 -9.98
CA MET A 74 -8.25 8.49 -8.97
C MET A 74 -6.95 7.89 -9.54
N ILE A 75 -7.04 6.88 -10.41
CA ILE A 75 -5.88 6.32 -11.12
C ILE A 75 -5.24 7.38 -12.02
N ILE A 76 -6.04 8.13 -12.78
CA ILE A 76 -5.56 9.20 -13.67
C ILE A 76 -4.92 10.33 -12.85
N GLU A 77 -5.55 10.74 -11.74
CA GLU A 77 -4.98 11.74 -10.85
C GLU A 77 -3.63 11.29 -10.27
N GLY A 78 -3.55 10.02 -9.82
CA GLY A 78 -2.30 9.42 -9.38
C GLY A 78 -1.22 9.48 -10.46
N MET A 79 -1.57 9.16 -11.71
CA MET A 79 -0.62 9.23 -12.82
C MET A 79 -0.18 10.65 -13.18
N LYS A 80 -1.07 11.62 -13.05
CA LYS A 80 -0.73 13.04 -13.21
C LYS A 80 0.32 13.45 -12.18
N LYS A 81 0.12 13.12 -10.90
CA LYS A 81 1.09 13.41 -9.83
C LYS A 81 2.40 12.68 -10.00
N TYR A 82 2.35 11.44 -10.48
CA TYR A 82 3.55 10.68 -10.80
C TYR A 82 4.36 11.35 -11.91
N THR A 83 3.70 11.81 -12.96
CA THR A 83 4.32 12.50 -14.11
C THR A 83 4.90 13.86 -13.72
N GLU A 84 4.22 14.59 -12.82
CA GLU A 84 4.71 15.81 -12.18
C GLU A 84 5.92 15.57 -11.24
N ARG A 85 6.30 14.28 -11.02
CA ARG A 85 7.30 13.86 -10.04
C ARG A 85 7.04 14.43 -8.64
N ASP A 86 5.76 14.50 -8.24
CA ASP A 86 5.33 15.02 -6.94
C ASP A 86 4.94 13.89 -5.98
N PHE A 87 5.91 13.48 -5.17
CA PHE A 87 5.76 12.47 -4.12
C PHE A 87 5.76 13.12 -2.73
N SER A 88 5.28 14.37 -2.64
CA SER A 88 5.06 15.00 -1.36
C SER A 88 4.04 14.23 -0.52
N SER A 89 4.17 14.33 0.81
CA SER A 89 3.32 13.57 1.74
C SER A 89 1.81 13.77 1.54
N GLY A 90 1.39 14.92 0.98
CA GLY A 90 -0.01 15.22 0.73
C GLY A 90 -0.64 14.36 -0.37
N ASN A 91 0.19 13.79 -1.25
CA ASN A 91 -0.28 12.96 -2.37
C ASN A 91 -0.32 11.46 -2.01
N LEU A 92 0.10 11.06 -0.80
CA LEU A 92 0.07 9.65 -0.38
C LEU A 92 -1.33 9.01 -0.51
N PRO A 93 -2.43 9.66 -0.08
CA PRO A 93 -3.78 9.09 -0.24
C PRO A 93 -4.15 8.88 -1.72
N ILE A 94 -3.77 9.81 -2.59
CA ILE A 94 -4.03 9.72 -4.04
C ILE A 94 -3.33 8.49 -4.62
N TYR A 95 -2.05 8.26 -4.27
CA TYR A 95 -1.31 7.10 -4.74
C TYR A 95 -1.84 5.77 -4.19
N LEU A 96 -2.36 5.75 -2.96
CA LEU A 96 -2.98 4.55 -2.37
C LEU A 96 -4.28 4.19 -3.08
N GLU A 97 -5.15 5.17 -3.33
CA GLU A 97 -6.40 4.94 -4.07
C GLU A 97 -6.11 4.52 -5.52
N ALA A 98 -5.16 5.17 -6.20
CA ALA A 98 -4.73 4.77 -7.54
C ALA A 98 -4.20 3.32 -7.56
N LEU A 99 -3.40 2.92 -6.57
CA LEU A 99 -2.90 1.55 -6.44
C LEU A 99 -4.05 0.55 -6.23
N ASN A 100 -5.02 0.88 -5.37
CA ASN A 100 -6.20 0.05 -5.13
C ASN A 100 -7.05 -0.10 -6.39
N GLY A 101 -7.24 1.00 -7.13
CA GLY A 101 -7.91 1.03 -8.42
C GLY A 101 -7.24 0.12 -9.44
N VAL A 102 -5.92 0.22 -9.64
CA VAL A 102 -5.21 -0.68 -10.58
C VAL A 102 -5.28 -2.14 -10.11
N ASN A 103 -5.17 -2.40 -8.80
CA ASN A 103 -5.32 -3.76 -8.26
C ASN A 103 -6.72 -4.34 -8.48
N LEU A 104 -7.76 -3.52 -8.62
CA LEU A 104 -9.08 -3.98 -9.00
C LEU A 104 -9.09 -4.55 -10.43
N TYR A 105 -8.46 -3.86 -11.38
CA TYR A 105 -8.30 -4.37 -12.76
C TYR A 105 -7.57 -5.71 -12.79
N ILE A 106 -6.47 -5.84 -12.02
CA ILE A 106 -5.74 -7.11 -11.86
C ILE A 106 -6.67 -8.20 -11.33
N LYS A 107 -7.41 -7.95 -10.24
CA LYS A 107 -8.32 -8.93 -9.65
C LYS A 107 -9.44 -9.36 -10.60
N ILE A 108 -9.98 -8.45 -11.39
CA ILE A 108 -11.03 -8.76 -12.38
C ILE A 108 -10.48 -9.69 -13.47
N LEU A 109 -9.30 -9.37 -14.01
CA LEU A 109 -8.64 -10.18 -15.04
C LEU A 109 -8.20 -11.56 -14.52
N ASP A 110 -7.58 -11.60 -13.35
CA ASP A 110 -7.03 -12.82 -12.75
C ASP A 110 -8.12 -13.83 -12.34
N ARG A 111 -9.23 -13.36 -11.74
CA ARG A 111 -10.32 -14.25 -11.29
C ARG A 111 -11.10 -14.86 -12.44
N ASN A 112 -11.42 -14.07 -13.47
CA ASN A 112 -12.15 -14.53 -14.64
C ASN A 112 -12.01 -13.53 -15.81
N PRO A 113 -11.17 -13.81 -16.82
CA PRO A 113 -11.00 -12.94 -17.97
C PRO A 113 -12.30 -12.63 -18.73
N LYS A 114 -13.30 -13.52 -18.67
CA LYS A 114 -14.63 -13.29 -19.28
C LYS A 114 -15.36 -12.11 -18.65
N ASN A 115 -15.11 -11.79 -17.38
CA ASN A 115 -15.73 -10.62 -16.74
C ASN A 115 -15.13 -9.33 -17.29
N TYR A 116 -13.81 -9.29 -17.50
CA TYR A 116 -13.16 -8.16 -18.15
C TYR A 116 -13.70 -7.93 -19.58
N HIS A 117 -13.92 -8.99 -20.36
CA HIS A 117 -14.55 -8.85 -21.68
C HIS A 117 -15.98 -8.29 -21.63
N LYS A 118 -16.77 -8.67 -20.62
CA LYS A 118 -18.12 -8.09 -20.41
C LYS A 118 -18.03 -6.60 -20.06
N LEU A 119 -17.03 -6.23 -19.25
CA LEU A 119 -16.77 -4.85 -18.86
C LEU A 119 -16.19 -4.00 -19.99
N LYS A 120 -15.67 -4.62 -21.07
CA LYS A 120 -15.07 -3.88 -22.19
C LYS A 120 -16.03 -2.88 -22.83
N ALA A 121 -17.34 -3.18 -22.86
CA ALA A 121 -18.35 -2.24 -23.34
C ALA A 121 -18.44 -0.99 -22.45
N VAL A 122 -18.35 -1.16 -21.12
CA VAL A 122 -18.32 -0.06 -20.14
C VAL A 122 -17.02 0.71 -20.24
N ILE A 123 -15.88 0.00 -20.29
CA ILE A 123 -14.56 0.62 -20.42
C ILE A 123 -14.49 1.45 -21.70
N ASN A 124 -15.04 0.96 -22.81
CA ASN A 124 -15.07 1.70 -24.06
C ASN A 124 -16.11 2.86 -24.05
N ALA A 125 -17.09 2.87 -23.15
CA ALA A 125 -18.06 3.96 -23.03
C ALA A 125 -17.56 5.10 -22.15
N ASP A 126 -16.75 4.78 -21.13
CA ASP A 126 -16.22 5.72 -20.15
C ASP A 126 -14.80 6.20 -20.54
N PRO A 127 -14.59 7.50 -20.83
CA PRO A 127 -13.30 8.02 -21.26
C PRO A 127 -12.17 7.78 -20.26
N ASP A 128 -12.45 7.87 -18.96
CA ASP A 128 -11.44 7.70 -17.91
C ASP A 128 -10.99 6.23 -17.86
N CYS A 129 -11.91 5.27 -17.96
CA CYS A 129 -11.57 3.84 -18.04
C CYS A 129 -10.73 3.51 -19.28
N GLN A 130 -11.04 4.11 -20.45
CA GLN A 130 -10.20 3.97 -21.64
C GLN A 130 -8.79 4.53 -21.41
N GLU A 131 -8.68 5.69 -20.77
CA GLU A 131 -7.38 6.31 -20.47
C GLU A 131 -6.54 5.42 -19.55
N VAL A 132 -7.14 4.83 -18.53
CA VAL A 132 -6.48 3.86 -17.62
C VAL A 132 -5.90 2.66 -18.40
N GLU A 133 -6.67 2.06 -19.30
CA GLU A 133 -6.19 0.97 -20.16
C GLU A 133 -5.06 1.43 -21.08
N ASN A 134 -5.24 2.58 -21.72
CA ASN A 134 -4.24 3.13 -22.63
C ASN A 134 -2.91 3.36 -21.91
N ILE A 135 -2.94 3.89 -20.67
CA ILE A 135 -1.72 4.06 -19.86
C ILE A 135 -1.06 2.71 -19.57
N ALA A 136 -1.84 1.72 -19.11
CA ALA A 136 -1.32 0.39 -18.79
C ALA A 136 -0.69 -0.29 -20.01
N PHE A 137 -1.37 -0.25 -21.16
CA PHE A 137 -0.93 -0.89 -22.39
C PHE A 137 0.24 -0.16 -23.04
N ASN A 138 0.27 1.18 -22.98
CA ASN A 138 1.44 1.94 -23.41
C ASN A 138 2.67 1.65 -22.54
N LEU A 139 2.49 1.45 -21.23
CA LEU A 139 3.57 1.05 -20.34
C LEU A 139 4.10 -0.34 -20.73
N TYR A 140 3.22 -1.29 -21.01
CA TYR A 140 3.59 -2.62 -21.50
C TYR A 140 4.34 -2.55 -22.84
N LYS A 141 3.78 -1.83 -23.82
CA LYS A 141 4.37 -1.61 -25.15
C LYS A 141 5.76 -1.00 -25.08
N LYS A 142 5.98 -0.06 -24.15
CA LYS A 142 7.31 0.54 -23.93
C LYS A 142 8.35 -0.48 -23.42
N ILE A 143 7.93 -1.50 -22.67
CA ILE A 143 8.81 -2.52 -22.10
C ILE A 143 9.05 -3.66 -23.09
N PHE A 144 7.99 -4.14 -23.76
CA PHE A 144 8.03 -5.36 -24.57
C PHE A 144 7.98 -5.12 -26.09
N GLY A 145 7.78 -3.87 -26.54
CA GLY A 145 7.76 -3.47 -27.94
C GLY A 145 6.41 -3.63 -28.66
N ASN A 146 5.50 -4.43 -28.12
CA ASN A 146 4.19 -4.74 -28.70
C ASN A 146 3.04 -4.44 -27.74
N GLU A 147 1.83 -4.25 -28.27
CA GLU A 147 0.64 -4.09 -27.45
C GLU A 147 0.17 -5.44 -26.87
N PRO A 148 -0.45 -5.46 -25.67
CA PRO A 148 -0.92 -6.69 -25.07
C PRO A 148 -2.18 -7.21 -25.78
N GLU A 149 -2.11 -8.40 -26.37
CA GLU A 149 -3.22 -8.99 -27.12
C GLU A 149 -3.98 -10.01 -26.27
N SER A 150 -3.24 -10.90 -25.62
CA SER A 150 -3.78 -11.96 -24.77
C SER A 150 -4.17 -11.44 -23.39
N ASP A 151 -5.09 -12.14 -22.71
CA ASP A 151 -5.51 -11.75 -21.36
C ASP A 151 -4.36 -11.82 -20.34
N GLN A 152 -3.42 -12.74 -20.55
CA GLN A 152 -2.20 -12.84 -19.74
C GLN A 152 -1.31 -11.61 -19.93
N GLU A 153 -1.13 -11.12 -21.16
CA GLU A 153 -0.33 -9.91 -21.41
C GLU A 153 -1.01 -8.66 -20.85
N LYS A 154 -2.35 -8.59 -20.91
CA LYS A 154 -3.11 -7.50 -20.27
C LYS A 154 -2.96 -7.54 -18.76
N LEU A 155 -3.02 -8.72 -18.15
CA LEU A 155 -2.76 -8.90 -16.72
C LEU A 155 -1.37 -8.38 -16.37
N VAL A 156 -0.33 -8.79 -17.11
CA VAL A 156 1.05 -8.30 -16.92
C VAL A 156 1.15 -6.79 -17.11
N ALA A 157 0.42 -6.20 -18.06
CA ALA A 157 0.38 -4.75 -18.23
C ALA A 157 -0.13 -4.03 -16.97
N PHE A 158 -1.23 -4.49 -16.39
CA PHE A 158 -1.76 -3.94 -15.14
C PHE A 158 -0.86 -4.23 -13.93
N GLU A 159 -0.16 -5.37 -13.88
CA GLU A 159 0.84 -5.65 -12.83
C GLU A 159 2.02 -4.67 -12.89
N LYS A 160 2.53 -4.37 -14.09
CA LYS A 160 3.57 -3.34 -14.26
C LYS A 160 3.06 -1.96 -13.85
N PHE A 161 1.79 -1.67 -14.15
CA PHE A 161 1.17 -0.42 -13.73
C PHE A 161 1.01 -0.34 -12.20
N SER A 162 0.60 -1.43 -11.55
CA SER A 162 0.54 -1.54 -10.09
C SER A 162 1.92 -1.36 -9.46
N ALA A 163 2.97 -1.97 -10.03
CA ALA A 163 4.35 -1.80 -9.55
C ALA A 163 4.82 -0.33 -9.58
N LEU A 164 4.41 0.44 -10.59
CA LEU A 164 4.70 1.87 -10.69
C LEU A 164 4.06 2.65 -9.53
N PHE A 165 2.78 2.38 -9.22
CA PHE A 165 2.14 3.01 -8.07
C PHE A 165 2.68 2.51 -6.73
N LYS A 166 3.09 1.25 -6.60
CA LYS A 166 3.80 0.76 -5.41
C LYS A 166 5.08 1.57 -5.16
N ASP A 167 5.87 1.85 -6.20
CA ASP A 167 7.05 2.72 -6.08
C ASP A 167 6.65 4.15 -5.65
N ALA A 168 5.56 4.68 -6.21
CA ALA A 168 5.05 6.00 -5.85
C ALA A 168 4.60 6.10 -4.39
N VAL A 169 3.84 5.11 -3.92
CA VAL A 169 3.40 4.98 -2.53
C VAL A 169 4.62 4.92 -1.63
N ASN A 170 5.60 4.05 -1.92
CA ASN A 170 6.83 3.93 -1.15
C ASN A 170 7.57 5.27 -1.00
N ARG A 171 7.73 6.04 -2.09
CA ARG A 171 8.34 7.38 -2.06
C ARG A 171 7.52 8.37 -1.22
N ALA A 172 6.20 8.41 -1.41
CA ALA A 172 5.32 9.30 -0.69
C ALA A 172 5.26 8.96 0.82
N THR A 173 5.31 7.68 1.16
CA THR A 173 5.38 7.20 2.55
C THR A 173 6.67 7.64 3.23
N ILE A 174 7.82 7.56 2.54
CA ILE A 174 9.06 8.14 3.06
C ILE A 174 8.89 9.65 3.31
N ALA A 175 8.32 10.38 2.35
CA ALA A 175 8.09 11.82 2.50
C ALA A 175 7.15 12.17 3.66
N THR A 176 6.17 11.32 3.95
CA THR A 176 5.32 11.44 5.15
C THR A 176 6.12 11.19 6.42
N SER A 177 6.89 10.09 6.47
CA SER A 177 7.71 9.77 7.63
C SER A 177 8.78 10.82 7.93
N MET A 178 9.31 11.50 6.91
CA MET A 178 10.19 12.68 7.05
C MET A 178 9.55 13.84 7.81
N LYS A 179 8.23 14.00 7.73
CA LYS A 179 7.49 15.00 8.51
C LYS A 179 7.27 14.50 9.93
N ASP A 180 6.84 13.26 10.07
CA ASP A 180 6.46 12.67 11.35
C ASP A 180 7.64 12.59 12.32
N ILE A 181 8.82 12.19 11.82
CA ILE A 181 10.02 12.04 12.63
C ILE A 181 10.41 13.34 13.36
N LYS A 182 10.04 14.52 12.80
CA LYS A 182 10.39 15.82 13.39
C LYS A 182 9.84 16.00 14.79
N LYS A 183 8.77 15.31 15.18
CA LYS A 183 8.18 15.39 16.52
C LYS A 183 9.11 14.88 17.64
N TYR A 184 10.18 14.16 17.29
CA TYR A 184 11.20 13.66 18.22
C TYR A 184 12.47 14.52 18.26
N PHE A 185 12.52 15.62 17.51
CA PHE A 185 13.68 16.49 17.41
C PHE A 185 13.35 17.89 17.92
N LEU A 186 14.32 18.51 18.57
CA LEU A 186 14.27 19.90 18.99
C LEU A 186 14.36 20.84 17.77
N LEU A 187 13.90 22.08 17.95
CA LEU A 187 14.05 23.13 16.92
C LEU A 187 15.54 23.42 16.58
N SER A 188 16.45 23.18 17.54
CA SER A 188 17.90 23.23 17.33
C SER A 188 18.44 22.12 16.42
N GLY A 189 17.62 21.12 16.09
CA GLY A 189 17.97 19.99 15.24
C GLY A 189 18.52 18.77 15.98
N GLY A 190 18.77 18.87 17.29
CA GLY A 190 19.16 17.74 18.14
C GLY A 190 18.00 16.80 18.45
N LEU A 191 18.31 15.54 18.75
CA LEU A 191 17.32 14.58 19.25
C LEU A 191 16.81 15.03 20.62
N ASP A 192 15.49 15.01 20.83
CA ASP A 192 14.90 15.28 22.14
C ASP A 192 14.99 14.02 23.01
N GLU A 193 16.18 13.80 23.55
CA GLU A 193 16.53 12.64 24.38
C GLU A 193 15.64 12.50 25.62
N ILE A 194 15.23 13.62 26.21
CA ILE A 194 14.37 13.64 27.40
C ILE A 194 12.99 13.10 27.02
N LYS A 195 12.38 13.65 25.95
CA LYS A 195 11.07 13.19 25.47
C LYS A 195 11.09 11.72 25.07
N VAL A 196 12.10 11.29 24.32
CA VAL A 196 12.21 9.89 23.89
C VAL A 196 12.39 8.97 25.09
N SER A 197 13.24 9.32 26.06
CA SER A 197 13.44 8.54 27.28
C SER A 197 12.15 8.40 28.09
N GLN A 198 11.37 9.48 28.21
CA GLN A 198 10.07 9.46 28.89
C GLN A 198 9.07 8.54 28.18
N LEU A 199 8.96 8.62 26.85
CA LEU A 199 8.06 7.78 26.06
C LEU A 199 8.45 6.30 26.12
N VAL A 200 9.75 6.00 26.15
CA VAL A 200 10.25 4.63 26.36
C VAL A 200 9.91 4.13 27.77
N ALA A 201 10.15 4.96 28.80
CA ALA A 201 9.84 4.61 30.18
C ALA A 201 8.34 4.42 30.42
N SER A 202 7.49 5.21 29.76
CA SER A 202 6.04 5.08 29.81
C SER A 202 5.47 3.95 28.92
N ASN A 203 6.34 3.20 28.22
CA ASN A 203 5.96 2.11 27.33
C ASN A 203 4.93 2.52 26.26
N ASP A 204 5.12 3.70 25.69
CA ASP A 204 4.18 4.30 24.75
C ASP A 204 4.00 3.47 23.47
N GLN A 205 2.75 3.24 23.08
CA GLN A 205 2.41 2.40 21.92
C GLN A 205 2.63 3.14 20.60
N GLU A 206 2.41 4.45 20.58
CA GLU A 206 2.63 5.28 19.39
C GLU A 206 4.10 5.30 19.02
N LEU A 207 5.00 5.51 20.00
CA LEU A 207 6.44 5.44 19.80
C LEU A 207 6.86 4.08 19.24
N LYS A 208 6.37 2.96 19.77
CA LYS A 208 6.72 1.63 19.25
C LYS A 208 6.30 1.45 17.80
N LYS A 209 5.08 1.89 17.45
CA LYS A 209 4.57 1.87 16.08
C LYS A 209 5.46 2.71 15.17
N ASP A 210 5.84 3.90 15.61
CA ASP A 210 6.67 4.81 14.83
C ASP A 210 8.10 4.28 14.65
N ILE A 211 8.69 3.67 15.68
CA ILE A 211 10.00 3.03 15.59
C ILE A 211 10.00 1.87 14.59
N SER A 212 8.97 1.02 14.63
CA SER A 212 8.80 -0.08 13.67
C SER A 212 8.67 0.45 12.23
N ASN A 213 7.84 1.48 12.05
CA ASN A 213 7.67 2.15 10.76
C ASN A 213 8.96 2.80 10.27
N LEU A 214 9.68 3.51 11.15
CA LEU A 214 10.95 4.15 10.83
C LEU A 214 12.01 3.14 10.39
N GLN A 215 12.11 2.00 11.06
CA GLN A 215 13.00 0.92 10.64
C GLN A 215 12.70 0.46 9.20
N ARG A 216 11.42 0.20 8.89
CA ARG A 216 11.00 -0.18 7.53
C ARG A 216 11.32 0.92 6.51
N TYR A 217 10.99 2.16 6.80
CA TYR A 217 11.14 3.27 5.86
C TYR A 217 12.59 3.72 5.67
N ILE A 218 13.45 3.56 6.68
CA ILE A 218 14.89 3.79 6.52
C ILE A 218 15.50 2.71 5.63
N ALA A 219 15.16 1.44 5.82
CA ALA A 219 15.62 0.37 4.93
C ALA A 219 15.21 0.63 3.47
N LEU A 220 13.96 1.04 3.27
CA LEU A 220 13.44 1.46 1.96
C LEU A 220 14.21 2.68 1.41
N GLY A 221 14.47 3.69 2.23
CA GLY A 221 15.24 4.88 1.87
C GLY A 221 16.68 4.55 1.45
N LEU A 222 17.35 3.64 2.17
CA LEU A 222 18.69 3.16 1.83
C LEU A 222 18.69 2.43 0.47
N ALA A 223 17.68 1.61 0.20
CA ALA A 223 17.53 0.94 -1.10
C ALA A 223 17.36 1.96 -2.25
N TYR A 224 16.63 3.06 -2.05
CA TYR A 224 16.52 4.14 -3.04
C TYR A 224 17.85 4.86 -3.27
N ILE A 225 18.63 5.12 -2.22
CA ILE A 225 19.97 5.71 -2.33
C ILE A 225 20.89 4.78 -3.15
N GLN A 226 20.89 3.48 -2.86
CA GLN A 226 21.71 2.50 -3.59
C GLN A 226 21.33 2.39 -5.06
N LYS A 227 20.03 2.48 -5.40
CA LYS A 227 19.54 2.45 -6.78
C LYS A 227 19.87 3.71 -7.58
N GLY A 228 20.36 4.79 -6.95
CA GLY A 228 20.63 6.07 -7.63
C GLY A 228 19.38 6.83 -8.10
N ASN A 229 18.18 6.33 -7.80
CA ASN A 229 16.89 6.88 -8.23
C ASN A 229 16.39 8.01 -7.31
N VAL A 230 17.30 8.89 -6.87
CA VAL A 230 17.03 10.00 -5.93
C VAL A 230 17.19 11.38 -6.58
N GLU A 231 17.02 11.43 -7.90
CA GLU A 231 16.94 12.68 -8.67
C GLU A 231 15.99 13.68 -7.99
N ILE A 232 16.13 14.97 -8.31
CA ILE A 232 15.35 16.06 -7.72
C ILE A 232 13.85 15.81 -7.94
N ILE A 233 13.23 15.20 -6.94
CA ILE A 233 11.84 14.79 -6.92
C ILE A 233 11.17 15.60 -5.81
N LYS A 234 10.02 16.22 -6.12
CA LYS A 234 9.30 17.04 -5.13
C LYS A 234 8.78 16.12 -4.03
N GLY A 235 9.23 16.36 -2.80
CA GLY A 235 8.96 15.51 -1.63
C GLY A 235 10.06 14.51 -1.26
N LEU A 236 11.01 14.20 -2.16
CA LEU A 236 12.06 13.21 -1.92
C LEU A 236 13.39 13.59 -2.59
N ARG A 237 13.96 14.76 -2.28
CA ARG A 237 15.27 15.16 -2.82
C ARG A 237 16.38 14.34 -2.15
N GLY A 238 17.47 14.05 -2.87
CA GLY A 238 18.62 13.32 -2.31
C GLY A 238 19.15 13.87 -0.98
N ARG A 239 19.24 15.20 -0.85
CA ARG A 239 19.63 15.86 0.42
C ARG A 239 18.62 15.60 1.55
N ASP A 240 17.33 15.67 1.23
CA ASP A 240 16.25 15.46 2.21
C ASP A 240 16.22 14.00 2.66
N LEU A 241 16.42 13.06 1.72
CA LEU A 241 16.54 11.63 2.00
C LEU A 241 17.77 11.31 2.86
N ASN A 242 18.92 11.92 2.57
CA ASN A 242 20.10 11.73 3.40
C ASN A 242 19.87 12.25 4.83
N ASN A 243 19.33 13.45 4.98
CA ASN A 243 19.02 14.03 6.29
C ASN A 243 18.00 13.18 7.06
N TYR A 244 17.02 12.61 6.35
CA TYR A 244 16.06 11.67 6.94
C TYR A 244 16.72 10.38 7.43
N VAL A 245 17.61 9.76 6.65
CA VAL A 245 18.37 8.57 7.07
C VAL A 245 19.23 8.89 8.29
N VAL A 246 19.91 10.04 8.32
CA VAL A 246 20.72 10.47 9.46
C VAL A 246 19.87 10.64 10.72
N ARG A 247 18.78 11.40 10.65
CA ARG A 247 17.89 11.62 11.81
C ARG A 247 17.21 10.32 12.26
N GLY A 248 16.70 9.54 11.30
CA GLY A 248 16.09 8.24 11.53
C GLY A 248 17.04 7.29 12.26
N SER A 249 18.26 7.14 11.74
CA SER A 249 19.27 6.29 12.36
C SER A 249 19.75 6.81 13.71
N GLN A 250 19.81 8.12 13.94
CA GLN A 250 20.09 8.70 15.26
C GLN A 250 19.02 8.32 16.29
N LEU A 251 17.74 8.51 15.96
CA LEU A 251 16.61 8.16 16.83
C LEU A 251 16.58 6.66 17.11
N LEU A 252 16.73 5.82 16.08
CA LEU A 252 16.74 4.36 16.24
C LEU A 252 17.92 3.89 17.10
N ALA A 253 19.12 4.43 16.89
CA ALA A 253 20.28 4.09 17.71
C ALA A 253 20.05 4.42 19.19
N TYR A 254 19.48 5.60 19.48
CA TYR A 254 19.16 6.02 20.83
C TYR A 254 18.07 5.14 21.47
N TYR A 255 16.98 4.88 20.73
CA TYR A 255 15.90 4.01 21.18
C TYR A 255 16.39 2.59 21.52
N TYR A 256 17.16 1.97 20.62
CA TYR A 256 17.67 0.62 20.82
C TYR A 256 18.68 0.54 21.97
N LYS A 257 19.44 1.62 22.22
CA LYS A 257 20.28 1.75 23.41
C LYS A 257 19.45 1.76 24.70
N LEU A 258 18.32 2.48 24.73
CA LEU A 258 17.44 2.54 25.91
C LEU A 258 16.80 1.18 26.22
N ILE A 259 16.39 0.42 25.20
CA ILE A 259 15.83 -0.93 25.39
C ILE A 259 16.88 -2.05 25.48
N LYS A 260 18.17 -1.68 25.61
CA LYS A 260 19.32 -2.59 25.75
C LYS A 260 19.49 -3.60 24.60
N ASN A 261 19.13 -3.20 23.38
CA ASN A 261 19.42 -3.96 22.17
C ASN A 261 20.68 -3.43 21.49
N GLU A 262 21.84 -3.88 21.97
CA GLU A 262 23.16 -3.40 21.51
C GLU A 262 23.38 -3.65 20.01
N ARG A 263 22.96 -4.81 19.50
CA ARG A 263 23.13 -5.18 18.08
C ARG A 263 22.47 -4.16 17.15
N LEU A 264 21.22 -3.78 17.42
CA LEU A 264 20.51 -2.82 16.59
C LEU A 264 20.99 -1.39 16.85
N ALA A 265 21.34 -1.05 18.09
CA ALA A 265 21.91 0.25 18.41
C ALA A 265 23.20 0.51 17.61
N ASP A 266 24.12 -0.46 17.57
CA ASP A 266 25.37 -0.38 16.82
C ASP A 266 25.16 -0.35 15.31
N TYR A 267 24.19 -1.11 14.81
CA TYR A 267 23.81 -1.08 13.39
C TYR A 267 23.38 0.33 12.96
N TYR A 268 22.43 0.94 13.67
CA TYR A 268 21.95 2.28 13.33
C TYR A 268 22.97 3.38 13.65
N ALA A 269 23.82 3.20 14.67
CA ALA A 269 24.94 4.11 14.92
C ALA A 269 25.95 4.13 13.77
N ARG A 270 26.23 2.96 13.17
CA ARG A 270 27.08 2.88 11.96
C ARG A 270 26.43 3.56 10.77
N ILE A 271 25.14 3.33 10.52
CA ILE A 271 24.39 4.02 9.45
C ILE A 271 24.49 5.54 9.65
N ASN A 272 24.20 6.03 10.85
CA ASN A 272 24.29 7.45 11.16
C ASN A 272 25.70 8.00 10.86
N SER A 273 26.75 7.30 11.31
CA SER A 273 28.14 7.71 11.08
C SER A 273 28.52 7.76 9.60
N ILE A 274 28.06 6.78 8.82
CA ILE A 274 28.29 6.71 7.37
C ILE A 274 27.60 7.92 6.71
N TYR A 275 26.28 8.02 6.83
CA TYR A 275 25.49 9.01 6.08
C TYR A 275 25.65 10.46 6.57
N SER A 276 26.07 10.66 7.82
CA SER A 276 26.45 11.99 8.33
C SER A 276 27.70 12.55 7.68
N LYS A 277 28.59 11.69 7.15
CA LYS A 277 29.81 12.13 6.42
C LYS A 277 29.53 12.43 4.95
N TYR A 278 28.50 11.81 4.35
CA TYR A 278 28.08 12.03 2.96
C TYR A 278 27.13 13.23 2.84
N PHE A 279 27.51 14.39 3.37
CA PHE A 279 26.92 15.63 2.86
C PHE A 279 27.42 15.81 1.44
N VAL A 280 26.49 15.73 0.47
CA VAL A 280 26.74 16.17 -0.90
C VAL A 280 27.20 17.63 -0.83
N VAL A 281 28.51 17.83 -0.90
CA VAL A 281 29.13 19.12 -1.21
C VAL A 281 28.66 19.42 -2.62
N LYS A 282 27.80 20.43 -2.75
CA LYS A 282 27.61 21.09 -4.03
C LYS A 282 28.91 21.84 -4.30
N ASP A 283 29.64 21.43 -5.32
CA ASP A 283 30.28 22.42 -6.20
C ASP A 283 29.22 22.93 -7.18
#